data_AF-A0AAD6JQ44-F1
#
_entry.id   AF-A0AAD6JQ44-F1
#
_cell.length_a   1.000
_cell.length_b   1.000
_cell.length_c   1.000
_cell.angle_alpha   90.00
_cell.angle_beta   90.00
_cell.angle_gamma   90.00
#
_symmetry.space_group_name_H-M   'P 1'
#
loop_
_entity.id
_entity.type
_entity.pdbx_description
1 polymer ?
#
loop_
_entity_poly.entity_id
_entity_poly.type
_entity_poly.pdbx_seq_one_letter_code
_entity_poly.pdbx_strand_id
1 'polypeptide(L)'
;MVSPLLLILTFAASLGSTTSPLKLREKLYLLAVGYYRSGDYSRSRELVEDCLKIEPEWRQAQSLKKAIEDRIKKDGMIGIGIATAAVGVVAGGIAAALARRK
;
A
#
# COMPACT_ATOMS: atom_id res chain seq x y z
N MET A 1 15.99 35.04 -36.31
CA MET A 1 15.18 33.84 -36.63
C MET A 1 15.68 32.73 -35.70
N VAL A 2 14.93 32.40 -34.64
CA VAL A 2 15.30 31.30 -33.73
C VAL A 2 15.27 30.00 -34.50
N SER A 3 16.43 29.34 -34.62
CA SER A 3 16.60 28.13 -35.42
C SER A 3 15.67 27.01 -34.89
N PRO A 4 14.90 26.32 -35.74
CA PRO A 4 13.94 25.29 -35.32
C PRO A 4 14.61 24.12 -34.57
N LEU A 5 15.90 23.89 -34.81
CA LEU A 5 16.70 22.88 -34.09
C LEU A 5 16.86 23.20 -32.59
N LEU A 6 16.96 24.48 -32.22
CA LEU A 6 17.08 24.90 -30.82
C LEU A 6 15.77 24.65 -30.05
N LEU A 7 14.64 24.82 -30.74
CA LEU A 7 13.30 24.63 -30.20
C LEU A 7 13.02 23.14 -29.94
N ILE A 8 13.45 22.27 -30.86
CA ILE A 8 13.36 20.81 -30.70
C ILE A 8 14.25 20.33 -29.53
N LEU A 9 15.48 20.84 -29.43
CA LEU A 9 16.41 20.46 -28.36
C LEU A 9 15.92 20.91 -26.97
N THR A 10 15.37 22.11 -26.87
CA THR A 10 14.78 22.65 -25.63
C THR A 10 13.55 21.84 -25.21
N PHE A 11 12.72 21.43 -26.17
CA PHE A 11 11.56 20.57 -25.91
C PHE A 11 11.98 19.17 -25.45
N ALA A 12 12.97 18.55 -26.11
CA ALA A 12 13.51 17.25 -25.72
C ALA A 12 14.16 17.29 -24.32
N ALA A 13 14.88 18.36 -23.98
CA ALA A 13 15.44 18.56 -22.65
C ALA A 13 14.36 18.71 -21.57
N SER A 14 13.23 19.37 -21.89
CA SER A 14 12.07 19.48 -21.00
C SER A 14 11.48 18.10 -20.67
N LEU A 15 11.37 17.21 -21.65
CA LEU A 15 10.92 15.82 -21.45
C LEU A 15 11.89 15.00 -20.58
N GLY A 16 13.20 15.21 -20.72
CA GLY A 16 14.23 14.53 -19.93
C GLY A 16 14.18 14.84 -18.42
N SER A 17 13.59 15.98 -18.04
CA SER A 17 13.44 16.34 -16.63
C SER A 17 12.32 15.58 -15.90
N THR A 18 11.62 14.67 -16.57
CA THR A 18 10.52 13.86 -16.00
C THR A 18 10.98 12.61 -15.25
N THR A 19 12.26 12.26 -15.34
CA THR A 19 12.87 11.05 -14.79
C THR A 19 13.56 11.28 -13.44
N SER A 20 13.32 12.42 -12.77
CA SER A 20 13.86 12.59 -11.43
C SER A 20 13.08 11.72 -10.45
N PRO A 21 13.77 11.02 -9.51
CA PRO A 21 13.10 10.14 -8.54
C PRO A 21 12.07 10.91 -7.70
N LEU A 22 12.30 12.20 -7.43
CA LEU A 22 11.38 13.09 -6.73
C LEU A 22 10.06 13.33 -7.50
N LYS A 23 10.12 13.55 -8.82
CA LYS A 23 8.91 13.68 -9.64
C LYS A 23 8.21 12.34 -9.82
N LEU A 24 8.97 11.25 -9.87
CA LEU A 24 8.42 9.90 -9.97
C LEU A 24 7.61 9.53 -8.72
N ARG A 25 8.15 9.77 -7.51
CA ARG A 25 7.40 9.53 -6.26
C ARG A 25 6.11 10.36 -6.20
N GLU A 26 6.15 11.63 -6.64
CA GLU A 26 4.97 12.51 -6.62
C GLU A 26 3.88 11.99 -7.57
N LYS A 27 4.27 11.57 -8.78
CA LYS A 27 3.35 10.95 -9.75
C LYS A 27 2.74 9.66 -9.20
N LEU A 28 3.56 8.78 -8.62
CA LEU A 28 3.09 7.52 -8.01
C LEU A 28 2.11 7.78 -6.87
N TYR A 29 2.41 8.76 -6.01
CA TYR A 29 1.53 9.16 -4.91
C TYR A 29 0.18 9.69 -5.42
N LEU A 30 0.18 10.58 -6.41
CA LEU A 30 -1.06 11.10 -7.00
C LEU A 30 -1.90 9.99 -7.65
N LEU A 31 -1.25 9.05 -8.32
CA LEU A 31 -1.92 7.89 -8.91
C LEU A 31 -2.51 6.97 -7.83
N ALA A 32 -1.76 6.72 -6.75
CA ALA A 32 -2.24 5.95 -5.60
C ALA A 32 -3.48 6.59 -4.96
N VAL A 33 -3.50 7.92 -4.78
CA VAL A 33 -4.67 8.66 -4.29
C VAL A 33 -5.86 8.52 -5.24
N GLY A 34 -5.63 8.55 -6.55
CA GLY A 34 -6.66 8.31 -7.56
C GLY A 34 -7.32 6.94 -7.38
N TYR A 35 -6.53 5.87 -7.29
CA TYR A 35 -7.06 4.52 -7.07
C TYR A 35 -7.74 4.34 -5.72
N TYR A 36 -7.22 4.96 -4.65
CA TYR A 36 -7.86 4.95 -3.32
C TYR A 36 -9.27 5.54 -3.38
N ARG A 37 -9.43 6.67 -4.10
CA ARG A 37 -10.73 7.33 -4.27
C ARG A 37 -11.69 6.55 -5.15
N SER A 38 -11.19 5.80 -6.12
CA SER A 38 -11.97 4.90 -6.97
C SER A 38 -12.35 3.58 -6.29
N GLY A 39 -11.81 3.29 -5.10
CA GLY A 39 -12.07 2.05 -4.35
C GLY A 39 -11.15 0.86 -4.72
N ASP A 40 -10.20 1.04 -5.64
CA ASP A 40 -9.20 0.02 -5.99
C ASP A 40 -8.04 0.07 -4.98
N TYR A 41 -8.32 -0.44 -3.77
CA TYR A 41 -7.38 -0.38 -2.66
C TYR A 41 -6.13 -1.26 -2.89
N SER A 42 -6.26 -2.37 -3.62
CA SER A 42 -5.13 -3.25 -3.96
C SER A 42 -4.10 -2.52 -4.82
N ARG A 43 -4.54 -1.90 -5.93
CA ARG A 43 -3.64 -1.16 -6.81
C ARG A 43 -3.11 0.12 -6.14
N SER A 44 -3.93 0.79 -5.34
CA SER A 44 -3.49 1.93 -4.53
C SER A 44 -2.35 1.56 -3.58
N ARG A 45 -2.43 0.37 -2.95
CA ARG A 45 -1.39 -0.14 -2.05
C ARG A 45 -0.06 -0.39 -2.76
N GLU A 46 -0.07 -1.03 -3.93
CA GLU A 46 1.14 -1.31 -4.70
C GLU A 46 1.88 -0.01 -5.06
N LEU A 47 1.13 0.99 -5.55
CA LEU A 47 1.69 2.28 -5.95
C LEU A 47 2.26 3.08 -4.77
N VAL A 48 1.61 3.06 -3.60
CA VAL A 48 2.15 3.75 -2.41
C VAL A 48 3.37 3.02 -1.84
N GLU A 49 3.45 1.70 -1.97
CA GLU A 49 4.66 0.93 -1.60
C GLU A 49 5.83 1.27 -2.54
N ASP A 50 5.60 1.36 -3.85
CA ASP A 50 6.61 1.81 -4.81
C ASP A 50 7.07 3.24 -4.55
N CYS A 51 6.14 4.11 -4.17
CA CYS A 51 6.47 5.47 -3.75
C CYS A 51 7.39 5.49 -2.51
N LEU A 52 7.15 4.63 -1.53
CA LEU A 52 7.95 4.53 -0.31
C LEU A 52 9.32 3.86 -0.53
N LYS A 53 9.50 3.07 -1.61
CA LYS A 53 10.83 2.58 -2.02
C LYS A 53 11.76 3.73 -2.44
N ILE A 54 11.19 4.82 -2.97
CA ILE A 54 11.96 6.02 -3.39
C ILE A 54 12.25 6.91 -2.18
N GLU A 55 11.25 7.17 -1.33
CA GLU A 55 11.42 7.93 -0.09
C GLU A 55 10.67 7.28 1.08
N PRO A 56 11.35 6.50 1.93
CA PRO A 56 10.70 5.72 2.99
C PRO A 56 10.15 6.60 4.12
N GLU A 57 10.71 7.79 4.34
CA GLU A 57 10.32 8.71 5.42
C GLU A 57 9.16 9.65 5.03
N TRP A 58 8.56 9.47 3.85
CA TRP A 58 7.51 10.35 3.38
C TRP A 58 6.19 10.14 4.15
N ARG A 59 5.95 10.99 5.15
CA ARG A 59 4.78 10.90 6.04
C ARG A 59 3.43 10.86 5.33
N GLN A 60 3.28 11.56 4.21
CA GLN A 60 2.01 11.57 3.45
C GLN A 60 1.74 10.19 2.83
N ALA A 61 2.75 9.58 2.20
CA ALA A 61 2.65 8.23 1.65
C ALA A 61 2.42 7.17 2.74
N GLN A 62 3.10 7.28 3.89
CA GLN A 62 2.86 6.40 5.03
C GLN A 62 1.42 6.50 5.57
N SER A 63 0.90 7.71 5.69
CA SER A 63 -0.48 7.96 6.15
C SER A 63 -1.51 7.38 5.16
N LEU A 64 -1.27 7.55 3.86
CA LEU A 64 -2.10 6.98 2.80
C LEU A 64 -2.07 5.44 2.85
N LYS A 65 -0.89 4.83 3.00
CA LYS A 65 -0.74 3.37 3.13
C LYS A 65 -1.57 2.84 4.30
N LYS A 66 -1.50 3.49 5.46
CA LYS A 66 -2.30 3.10 6.64
C LYS A 66 -3.79 3.21 6.36
N ALA A 67 -4.24 4.29 5.74
CA ALA A 67 -5.66 4.47 5.38
C ALA A 67 -6.14 3.39 4.39
N ILE A 68 -5.31 2.99 3.42
CA ILE A 68 -5.59 1.89 2.49
C ILE A 68 -5.71 0.57 3.25
N GLU A 69 -4.75 0.24 4.11
CA GLU A 69 -4.77 -1.00 4.90
C GLU A 69 -5.99 -1.07 5.83
N ASP A 70 -6.36 0.04 6.45
CA ASP A 70 -7.54 0.11 7.32
C ASP A 70 -8.84 -0.10 6.52
N ARG A 71 -8.90 0.37 5.26
CA ARG A 71 -10.03 0.11 4.36
C ARG A 71 -10.09 -1.36 3.94
N ILE A 72 -8.97 -1.93 3.50
CA ILE A 72 -8.88 -3.36 3.15
C ILE A 72 -9.27 -4.23 4.34
N LYS A 73 -8.80 -3.91 5.55
CA LYS A 73 -9.18 -4.62 6.77
C LYS A 73 -10.67 -4.46 7.04
N LYS A 74 -11.24 -3.26 6.95
CA LYS A 74 -12.67 -3.04 7.21
C LYS A 74 -13.56 -3.79 6.22
N ASP A 75 -13.23 -3.74 4.93
CA ASP A 75 -13.99 -4.41 3.87
C ASP A 75 -13.77 -5.93 3.91
N GLY A 76 -12.55 -6.36 4.25
CA GLY A 76 -12.19 -7.78 4.45
C GLY A 76 -12.71 -8.38 5.75
N MET A 77 -12.94 -7.57 6.79
CA MET A 77 -13.50 -8.01 8.09
C MET A 77 -14.99 -8.30 8.02
N ILE A 78 -15.67 -7.95 6.92
CA ILE A 78 -16.99 -8.48 6.59
C ILE A 78 -16.90 -9.97 6.18
N GLY A 79 -15.72 -10.45 5.73
CA GLY A 79 -15.49 -11.84 5.31
C GLY A 79 -14.62 -12.69 6.25
N ILE A 80 -13.85 -12.09 7.16
CA ILE A 80 -13.00 -12.80 8.13
C ILE A 80 -13.52 -12.56 9.55
N GLY A 81 -14.73 -13.05 9.82
CA GLY A 81 -14.99 -13.53 11.16
C GLY A 81 -14.19 -14.82 11.36
N ILE A 82 -13.46 -14.93 12.48
CA ILE A 82 -12.81 -16.15 13.01
C ILE A 82 -11.37 -16.41 12.53
N ALA A 83 -10.38 -15.97 13.32
CA ALA A 83 -9.10 -16.65 13.43
C ALA A 83 -8.33 -16.33 14.74
N THR A 84 -9.02 -16.13 15.88
CA THR A 84 -8.34 -15.76 17.14
C THR A 84 -8.51 -16.72 18.32
N ALA A 85 -9.04 -17.95 18.15
CA ALA A 85 -9.33 -18.81 19.32
C ALA A 85 -8.98 -20.30 19.18
N ALA A 86 -7.81 -20.68 18.67
CA ALA A 86 -7.45 -22.11 18.58
C ALA A 86 -6.04 -22.48 19.10
N VAL A 87 -5.41 -21.67 19.96
CA VAL A 87 -4.13 -22.05 20.62
C VAL A 87 -4.32 -22.43 22.11
N GLY A 88 -5.49 -22.19 22.71
CA GLY A 88 -5.71 -22.42 24.15
C GLY A 88 -6.25 -23.79 24.58
N VAL A 89 -6.75 -24.64 23.67
CA VAL A 89 -7.54 -25.84 24.06
C VAL A 89 -6.69 -27.12 24.17
N VAL A 90 -5.50 -27.17 23.57
CA VAL A 90 -4.74 -28.43 23.49
C VAL A 90 -3.99 -28.76 24.81
N ALA A 91 -3.71 -27.79 25.67
CA ALA A 91 -3.04 -28.06 26.96
C ALA A 91 -3.98 -28.41 28.12
N GLY A 92 -5.27 -28.09 28.04
CA GLY A 92 -6.24 -28.33 29.14
C GLY A 92 -7.17 -29.54 28.93
N GLY A 93 -7.32 -30.02 27.70
CA GLY A 93 -8.33 -31.03 27.34
C GLY A 93 -8.04 -32.47 27.79
N ILE A 94 -6.79 -32.79 28.15
CA ILE A 94 -6.42 -34.18 28.50
C ILE A 94 -6.56 -34.44 30.01
N ALA A 95 -6.53 -33.42 30.87
CA ALA A 95 -6.68 -33.61 32.31
C ALA A 95 -8.13 -33.94 32.74
N ALA A 96 -9.14 -33.51 31.97
CA ALA A 96 -10.55 -33.74 32.31
C ALA A 96 -11.04 -35.18 31.99
N ALA A 97 -10.35 -35.92 31.12
CA ALA A 97 -10.78 -37.26 30.71
C ALA A 97 -10.35 -38.38 31.70
N LEU A 98 -9.46 -38.11 32.64
CA LEU A 98 -8.95 -39.11 33.61
C LEU A 98 -9.58 -39.01 35.00
N ALA A 99 -10.38 -37.99 35.29
CA ALA A 99 -10.97 -37.76 36.61
C ALA A 99 -12.33 -38.45 36.86
N ARG A 100 -12.92 -39.10 35.85
CA ARG A 100 -14.14 -39.91 36.02
C ARG A 100 -13.83 -41.37 35.80
N ARG A 101 -13.39 -42.05 36.86
CA ARG A 101 -13.67 -43.47 37.21
C ARG A 101 -12.91 -43.83 38.49
N LYS A 102 -13.53 -43.56 39.64
CA LYS A 102 -13.49 -44.42 40.83
C LYS A 102 -14.94 -44.67 41.23
#